data_AF-T0DE21-F1
#
_entry.id   AF-T0DE21-F1
#
_cell.length_a   1.000
_cell.length_b   1.000
_cell.length_c   1.000
_cell.angle_alpha   90.00
_cell.angle_beta   90.00
_cell.angle_gamma   90.00
#
_symmetry.space_group_name_H-M   'P 1'
#
loop_
_entity.id
_entity.type
_entity.pdbx_description
1 polymer ?
#
loop_
_entity_poly.entity_id
_entity_poly.type
_entity_poly.pdbx_seq_one_letter_code
_entity_poly.pdbx_strand_id
1 'polypeptide(L)'
;MNIFKYLQILALGFSASALDVKKGEWDFEIYEGPLDPRLVIDYQNEKQEFLDEVTGRTYFSQMLEPAIFDLTQEFDRYIYPNFACSKHEMAENIEYMRYLVRLTSIASLYEFYRQSSIALYQLGDEKSCSLNYDGIFKSCKPKSKDMKLFIKRVSDYFPDIVDWGKYPIKLQTDRRFDLVNYHPSLVKILNKSFGGDSKSSLIKSCQFVKSEIQSLCSEEDYYLSAINVEEIKKEILTTSAYKIINARGKGEACFSRYEELTKDQVAIDNKSAEIIRTALKDEDDLKVFWFGSLREFDEKGITLVEEKVVKQEPKIVAKVEVKKPKVVKTVDIKTIKIVRKPKPEPKKPEPVKEIVFSAFETAVLNYEKSKKQTEVAMTSFKNDYKFSKKTLERFNGSLRSYQTRKQLSKMKRIDNLGSLQAPMSLTFIKYLIDYNLHQGLYNMTSILGNEFFVINDLEGRSRPIKIVLDNNEETKFRWKIWVTQTE
;
A
#
# COMPACT_ATOMS: atom_id res chain seq x y z
N MET A 1 -53.92 0.34 -22.04
CA MET A 1 -54.62 0.48 -23.34
C MET A 1 -54.22 1.83 -23.92
N ASN A 2 -53.15 1.88 -24.72
CA ASN A 2 -52.66 3.09 -25.39
C ASN A 2 -51.91 2.67 -26.66
N ILE A 3 -52.68 2.26 -27.67
CA ILE A 3 -52.18 1.79 -28.98
C ILE A 3 -52.02 2.95 -29.99
N PHE A 4 -52.38 4.19 -29.63
CA PHE A 4 -52.49 5.28 -30.61
C PHE A 4 -51.27 6.20 -30.78
N LYS A 5 -50.14 5.96 -30.09
CA LYS A 5 -48.94 6.81 -30.24
C LYS A 5 -47.88 6.29 -31.24
N TYR A 6 -48.02 5.08 -31.77
CA TYR A 6 -47.05 4.50 -32.71
C TYR A 6 -47.42 4.66 -34.20
N LEU A 7 -48.58 5.23 -34.53
CA LEU A 7 -49.07 5.30 -35.91
C LEU A 7 -48.80 6.61 -36.66
N GLN A 8 -48.11 7.59 -36.06
CA GLN A 8 -47.81 8.89 -36.71
C GLN A 8 -46.36 9.07 -37.18
N ILE A 9 -45.49 8.07 -37.01
CA ILE A 9 -44.08 8.14 -37.49
C ILE A 9 -43.88 7.38 -38.82
N LEU A 10 -44.93 6.76 -39.36
CA LEU A 10 -44.85 5.96 -40.60
C LEU A 10 -45.11 6.75 -41.90
N ALA A 11 -45.19 8.08 -41.86
CA ALA A 11 -45.56 8.91 -43.02
C ALA A 11 -44.64 10.12 -43.27
N LEU A 12 -43.34 10.00 -42.98
CA LEU A 12 -42.33 10.96 -43.44
C LEU A 12 -41.22 10.24 -44.20
N GLY A 13 -41.48 10.11 -45.51
CA GLY A 13 -40.49 10.26 -46.59
C GLY A 13 -39.10 9.68 -46.38
N PHE A 14 -38.97 8.36 -46.53
CA PHE A 14 -37.76 7.82 -47.14
C PHE A 14 -37.82 8.14 -48.64
N SER A 15 -37.31 9.30 -49.02
CA SER A 15 -36.77 9.50 -50.37
C SER A 15 -35.51 8.66 -50.49
N ALA A 16 -35.69 7.36 -50.72
CA ALA A 16 -34.63 6.51 -51.21
C ALA A 16 -34.26 7.05 -52.59
N SER A 17 -33.24 7.91 -52.62
CA SER A 17 -32.52 8.20 -53.84
C SER A 17 -31.84 6.88 -54.19
N ALA A 18 -32.50 6.11 -55.06
CA ALA A 18 -31.86 5.01 -55.76
C ALA A 18 -30.71 5.63 -56.55
N LEU A 19 -29.51 5.58 -55.97
CA LEU A 19 -28.29 5.67 -56.75
C LEU A 19 -28.34 4.48 -57.69
N ASP A 20 -28.68 4.79 -58.93
CA ASP A 20 -28.56 3.91 -60.09
C ASP A 20 -27.09 3.55 -60.23
N VAL A 21 -26.66 2.50 -59.50
CA VAL A 21 -25.36 1.88 -59.68
C VAL A 21 -25.43 1.18 -61.02
N LYS A 22 -25.03 1.90 -62.08
CA LYS A 22 -24.78 1.32 -63.39
C LYS A 22 -23.84 0.14 -63.21
N LYS A 23 -24.39 -1.08 -63.33
CA LYS A 23 -23.63 -2.31 -63.58
C LYS A 23 -23.08 -2.22 -65.00
N GLY A 24 -22.08 -1.37 -65.20
CA GLY A 24 -21.08 -1.60 -66.23
C GLY A 24 -20.04 -2.50 -65.59
N GLU A 25 -19.70 -3.60 -66.25
CA GLU A 25 -18.52 -4.38 -65.90
C GLU A 25 -17.31 -3.46 -66.11
N TRP A 26 -16.61 -3.13 -65.02
CA TRP A 26 -15.34 -2.44 -65.11
C TRP A 26 -14.27 -3.48 -65.38
N ASP A 27 -13.46 -3.23 -66.41
CA ASP A 27 -12.34 -4.09 -66.78
C ASP A 27 -11.27 -4.03 -65.67
N PHE A 28 -11.21 -5.09 -64.85
CA PHE A 28 -10.35 -5.19 -63.67
C PHE A 28 -8.98 -5.74 -64.02
N GLU A 29 -8.27 -5.17 -64.99
CA GLU A 29 -6.92 -5.67 -65.23
C GLU A 29 -5.99 -5.37 -64.05
N ILE A 30 -6.05 -4.20 -63.37
CA ILE A 30 -5.24 -3.96 -62.16
C ILE A 30 -5.86 -2.86 -61.26
N TYR A 31 -6.80 -3.17 -60.36
CA TYR A 31 -7.10 -2.31 -59.20
C TYR A 31 -7.39 -3.17 -57.96
N GLU A 32 -6.44 -3.19 -57.02
CA GLU A 32 -6.54 -3.84 -55.70
C GLU A 32 -6.74 -2.79 -54.59
N GLY A 33 -7.73 -1.92 -54.76
CA GLY A 33 -8.07 -0.90 -53.76
C GLY A 33 -9.49 -1.04 -53.21
N PRO A 34 -9.84 -0.29 -52.16
CA PRO A 34 -11.19 -0.27 -51.61
C PRO A 34 -12.19 0.21 -52.67
N LEU A 35 -13.41 -0.32 -52.58
CA LEU A 35 -14.55 0.08 -53.43
C LEU A 35 -14.90 1.56 -53.20
N ASP A 36 -14.71 2.04 -51.97
CA ASP A 36 -14.83 3.44 -51.58
C ASP A 36 -13.49 3.98 -51.03
N PRO A 37 -12.84 4.95 -51.71
CA PRO A 37 -11.56 5.48 -51.28
C PRO A 37 -11.64 6.44 -50.07
N ARG A 38 -12.84 6.66 -49.50
CA ARG A 38 -13.00 7.52 -48.32
C ARG A 38 -12.29 6.92 -47.11
N LEU A 39 -11.64 7.79 -46.33
CA LEU A 39 -10.95 7.45 -45.10
C LEU A 39 -11.76 7.89 -43.89
N VAL A 40 -11.82 7.03 -42.88
CA VAL A 40 -12.28 7.38 -41.55
C VAL A 40 -11.04 7.64 -40.69
N ILE A 41 -10.96 8.84 -40.13
CA ILE A 41 -9.84 9.27 -39.28
C ILE A 41 -10.31 9.24 -37.83
N ASP A 42 -9.73 8.33 -37.06
CA ASP A 42 -9.85 8.32 -35.61
C ASP A 42 -8.75 9.22 -35.02
N TYR A 43 -9.12 10.47 -34.73
CA TYR A 43 -8.21 11.48 -34.18
C TYR A 43 -7.74 11.17 -32.75
N GLN A 44 -8.41 10.27 -32.02
CA GLN A 44 -8.01 9.92 -30.65
C GLN A 44 -6.94 8.84 -30.64
N ASN A 45 -6.96 7.94 -31.62
CA ASN A 45 -6.01 6.81 -31.73
C ASN A 45 -5.02 6.96 -32.89
N GLU A 46 -4.99 8.13 -33.54
CA GLU A 46 -4.17 8.44 -34.72
C GLU A 46 -4.28 7.41 -35.84
N LYS A 47 -5.48 6.83 -36.02
CA LYS A 47 -5.72 5.73 -36.96
C LYS A 47 -6.44 6.22 -38.19
N GLN A 48 -5.95 5.82 -39.36
CA GLN A 48 -6.59 6.06 -40.65
C GLN A 48 -6.94 4.71 -41.27
N GLU A 49 -8.23 4.50 -41.55
CA GLU A 49 -8.73 3.26 -42.13
C GLU A 49 -9.68 3.60 -43.27
N PHE A 50 -9.75 2.72 -44.28
CA PHE A 50 -10.72 2.89 -45.36
C PHE A 50 -12.14 2.66 -44.85
N LEU A 51 -13.08 3.43 -45.39
CA LEU A 51 -14.49 3.36 -45.01
C LEU A 51 -15.04 1.94 -45.19
N ASP A 52 -14.57 1.21 -46.20
CA ASP A 52 -14.97 -0.17 -46.45
C ASP A 52 -14.50 -1.13 -45.35
N GLU A 53 -13.31 -0.94 -44.79
CA GLU A 53 -12.81 -1.77 -43.68
C GLU A 53 -13.56 -1.48 -42.38
N VAL A 54 -13.91 -0.22 -42.14
CA VAL A 54 -14.76 0.19 -41.02
C VAL A 54 -16.15 -0.41 -41.19
N THR A 55 -16.75 -0.20 -42.36
CA THR A 55 -18.10 -0.67 -42.68
C THR A 55 -18.16 -2.18 -42.64
N GLY A 56 -17.18 -2.92 -43.20
CA GLY A 56 -17.14 -4.38 -43.14
C GLY A 56 -17.10 -4.93 -41.71
N ARG A 57 -16.38 -4.27 -40.79
CA ARG A 57 -16.34 -4.66 -39.37
C ARG A 57 -17.63 -4.32 -38.64
N THR A 58 -18.27 -3.19 -38.97
CA THR A 58 -19.48 -2.73 -38.28
C THR A 58 -20.78 -3.11 -38.96
N TYR A 59 -20.75 -3.71 -40.15
CA TYR A 59 -21.92 -4.00 -40.98
C TYR A 59 -22.95 -4.84 -40.22
N PHE A 60 -22.50 -5.94 -39.62
CA PHE A 60 -23.37 -6.80 -38.83
C PHE A 60 -23.90 -6.10 -37.58
N SER A 61 -23.07 -5.32 -36.88
CA SER A 61 -23.51 -4.55 -35.70
C SER A 61 -24.50 -3.43 -36.03
N GLN A 62 -24.44 -2.85 -37.23
CA GLN A 62 -25.35 -1.80 -37.68
C GLN A 62 -26.66 -2.36 -38.24
N MET A 63 -26.64 -3.60 -38.75
CA MET A 63 -27.80 -4.33 -39.27
C MET A 63 -28.59 -5.07 -38.17
N LEU A 64 -27.97 -5.33 -37.01
CA LEU A 64 -28.66 -5.86 -35.84
C LEU A 64 -29.58 -4.77 -35.27
N GLU A 65 -30.87 -5.08 -35.20
CA GLU A 65 -31.88 -4.16 -34.68
C GLU A 65 -31.52 -3.73 -33.24
N PRO A 66 -31.61 -2.44 -32.89
CA PRO A 66 -31.24 -1.95 -31.55
C PRO A 66 -31.90 -2.75 -30.41
N ALA A 67 -33.10 -3.28 -30.65
CA ALA A 67 -33.83 -4.15 -29.73
C ALA A 67 -33.08 -5.44 -29.35
N ILE A 68 -32.21 -5.99 -30.20
CA ILE A 68 -31.39 -7.17 -29.87
C ILE A 68 -30.23 -6.79 -28.94
N PHE A 69 -29.64 -5.61 -29.13
CA PHE A 69 -28.64 -5.08 -28.20
C PHE A 69 -29.27 -4.73 -26.85
N ASP A 70 -30.46 -4.17 -26.85
CA ASP A 70 -31.24 -3.93 -25.64
C ASP A 70 -31.56 -5.25 -24.93
N LEU A 71 -31.94 -6.30 -25.66
CA LEU A 71 -32.19 -7.62 -25.08
C LEU A 71 -30.93 -8.27 -24.50
N THR A 72 -29.78 -8.08 -25.15
CA THR A 72 -28.49 -8.61 -24.67
C THR A 72 -28.06 -7.86 -23.41
N GLN A 73 -28.20 -6.52 -23.38
CA GLN A 73 -27.95 -5.73 -22.18
C GLN A 73 -28.90 -6.09 -21.05
N GLU A 74 -30.20 -6.28 -21.33
CA GLU A 74 -31.18 -6.71 -20.32
C GLU A 74 -30.86 -8.12 -19.80
N PHE A 75 -30.47 -9.03 -20.68
CA PHE A 75 -30.07 -10.38 -20.31
C PHE A 75 -28.84 -10.35 -19.39
N ASP A 76 -27.77 -9.64 -19.78
CA ASP A 76 -26.52 -9.58 -19.03
C ASP A 76 -26.68 -8.79 -17.72
N ARG A 77 -27.57 -7.81 -17.67
CA ARG A 77 -27.82 -6.99 -16.48
C ARG A 77 -28.75 -7.67 -15.48
N TYR A 78 -29.84 -8.27 -15.94
CA TYR A 78 -30.93 -8.74 -15.08
C TYR A 78 -31.03 -10.25 -14.99
N ILE A 79 -30.86 -10.95 -16.10
CA ILE A 79 -31.12 -12.39 -16.17
C ILE A 79 -29.87 -13.14 -15.71
N TYR A 80 -28.75 -12.97 -16.42
CA TYR A 80 -27.51 -13.69 -16.18
C TYR A 80 -27.02 -13.59 -14.72
N PRO A 81 -26.93 -12.41 -14.07
CA PRO A 81 -26.43 -12.31 -12.70
C PRO A 81 -27.31 -13.03 -11.68
N ASN A 82 -28.63 -13.03 -11.89
CA ASN A 82 -29.60 -13.70 -11.03
C ASN A 82 -29.56 -15.24 -11.17
N PHE A 83 -29.24 -15.75 -12.37
CA PHE A 83 -29.05 -17.18 -12.61
C PHE A 83 -27.65 -17.65 -12.17
N ALA A 84 -26.61 -16.87 -12.44
CA ALA A 84 -25.23 -17.23 -12.15
C ALA A 84 -24.92 -17.17 -10.65
N CYS A 85 -25.37 -16.13 -9.94
CA CYS A 85 -25.25 -16.01 -8.48
C CYS A 85 -26.58 -16.35 -7.82
N SER A 86 -26.72 -17.54 -7.26
CA SER A 86 -27.96 -17.96 -6.58
C SER A 86 -28.25 -17.12 -5.32
N LYS A 87 -29.50 -17.13 -4.83
CA LYS A 87 -29.85 -16.45 -3.56
C LYS A 87 -29.00 -16.92 -2.38
N HIS A 88 -28.65 -18.20 -2.35
CA HIS A 88 -27.79 -18.79 -1.33
C HIS A 88 -26.36 -18.25 -1.41
N GLU A 89 -25.76 -18.30 -2.60
CA GLU A 89 -24.40 -17.78 -2.83
C GLU A 89 -24.31 -16.26 -2.55
N MET A 90 -25.35 -15.52 -2.90
CA MET A 90 -25.46 -14.09 -2.58
C MET A 90 -25.48 -13.87 -1.06
N ALA A 91 -26.29 -14.63 -0.32
CA ALA A 91 -26.39 -14.52 1.13
C ALA A 91 -25.07 -14.88 1.85
N GLU A 92 -24.32 -15.86 1.34
CA GLU A 92 -23.00 -16.23 1.87
C GLU A 92 -21.97 -15.11 1.71
N ASN A 93 -22.03 -14.33 0.61
CA ASN A 93 -21.00 -13.37 0.26
C ASN A 93 -21.36 -11.91 0.56
N ILE A 94 -22.63 -11.57 0.81
CA ILE A 94 -23.10 -10.18 0.92
C ILE A 94 -22.36 -9.37 1.98
N GLU A 95 -22.11 -9.95 3.15
CA GLU A 95 -21.41 -9.27 4.24
C GLU A 95 -19.95 -8.99 3.88
N TYR A 96 -19.31 -9.91 3.17
CA TYR A 96 -17.93 -9.69 2.73
C TYR A 96 -17.85 -8.70 1.57
N MET A 97 -18.80 -8.71 0.63
CA MET A 97 -18.91 -7.69 -0.41
C MET A 97 -19.08 -6.30 0.19
N ARG A 98 -19.96 -6.15 1.18
CA ARG A 98 -20.13 -4.90 1.95
C ARG A 98 -18.83 -4.46 2.61
N TYR A 99 -18.12 -5.39 3.23
CA TYR A 99 -16.82 -5.12 3.82
C TYR A 99 -15.80 -4.63 2.79
N LEU A 100 -15.71 -5.23 1.60
CA LEU A 100 -14.78 -4.79 0.56
C LEU A 100 -15.13 -3.41 0.01
N VAL A 101 -16.42 -3.10 -0.14
CA VAL A 101 -16.87 -1.76 -0.52
C VAL A 101 -16.46 -0.72 0.51
N ARG A 102 -16.66 -1.01 1.81
CA ARG A 102 -16.18 -0.15 2.90
C ARG A 102 -14.67 -0.01 2.91
N LEU A 103 -13.94 -1.11 2.79
CA LEU A 103 -12.48 -1.14 2.82
C LEU A 103 -11.88 -0.29 1.69
N THR A 104 -12.41 -0.43 0.47
CA THR A 104 -12.00 0.35 -0.69
C THR A 104 -12.28 1.84 -0.44
N SER A 105 -13.49 2.17 0.02
CA SER A 105 -13.88 3.54 0.34
C SER A 105 -12.98 4.16 1.42
N ILE A 106 -12.72 3.44 2.52
CA ILE A 106 -11.82 3.87 3.60
C ILE A 106 -10.42 4.11 3.04
N ALA A 107 -9.89 3.21 2.21
CA ALA A 107 -8.55 3.33 1.68
C ALA A 107 -8.41 4.54 0.74
N SER A 108 -9.38 4.75 -0.15
CA SER A 108 -9.41 5.94 -1.04
C SER A 108 -9.54 7.24 -0.26
N LEU A 109 -10.45 7.30 0.72
CA LEU A 109 -10.61 8.45 1.61
C LEU A 109 -9.33 8.72 2.41
N TYR A 110 -8.68 7.67 2.91
CA TYR A 110 -7.43 7.78 3.64
C TYR A 110 -6.31 8.37 2.79
N GLU A 111 -6.16 7.95 1.53
CA GLU A 111 -5.16 8.54 0.63
C GLU A 111 -5.42 10.04 0.39
N PHE A 112 -6.68 10.43 0.21
CA PHE A 112 -7.03 11.85 0.11
C PHE A 112 -6.75 12.63 1.40
N TYR A 113 -7.02 12.03 2.57
CA TYR A 113 -6.68 12.62 3.87
C TYR A 113 -5.17 12.84 4.00
N ARG A 114 -4.37 11.84 3.59
CA ARG A 114 -2.91 11.91 3.55
C ARG A 114 -2.43 13.01 2.61
N GLN A 115 -2.96 13.11 1.39
CA GLN A 115 -2.62 14.18 0.45
C GLN A 115 -2.96 15.57 1.03
N SER A 116 -4.12 15.69 1.68
CA SER A 116 -4.54 16.94 2.35
C SER A 116 -3.60 17.34 3.50
N SER A 117 -3.16 16.37 4.30
CA SER A 117 -2.19 16.59 5.38
C SER A 117 -0.82 17.04 4.85
N ILE A 118 -0.33 16.39 3.78
CA ILE A 118 0.91 16.77 3.10
C ILE A 118 0.81 18.20 2.54
N ALA A 119 -0.30 18.52 1.86
CA ALA A 119 -0.56 19.86 1.33
C ALA A 119 -0.58 20.93 2.42
N LEU A 120 -1.22 20.65 3.57
CA LEU A 120 -1.24 21.57 4.71
C LEU A 120 0.15 21.76 5.34
N TYR A 121 0.94 20.70 5.45
CA TYR A 121 2.34 20.81 5.86
C TYR A 121 3.12 21.71 4.91
N GLN A 122 2.95 21.54 3.59
CA GLN A 122 3.64 22.37 2.59
C GLN A 122 3.24 23.86 2.71
N LEU A 123 2.01 24.15 3.15
CA LEU A 123 1.53 25.50 3.50
C LEU A 123 1.96 25.98 4.90
N GLY A 124 2.81 25.24 5.60
CA GLY A 124 3.32 25.59 6.94
C GLY A 124 2.33 25.33 8.07
N ASP A 125 1.29 24.52 7.87
CA ASP A 125 0.33 24.13 8.89
C ASP A 125 0.27 22.63 9.11
N GLU A 126 1.11 22.13 10.01
CA GLU A 126 1.14 20.72 10.38
C GLU A 126 0.04 20.34 11.40
N LYS A 127 -0.49 21.33 12.15
CA LYS A 127 -1.35 21.07 13.31
C LYS A 127 -2.81 20.86 12.93
N SER A 128 -3.29 21.57 11.92
CA SER A 128 -4.72 21.54 11.56
C SER A 128 -5.18 20.21 10.96
N CYS A 129 -4.26 19.42 10.39
CA CYS A 129 -4.54 18.09 9.84
C CYS A 129 -3.32 17.18 10.01
N SER A 130 -3.14 16.64 11.22
CA SER A 130 -2.08 15.67 11.48
C SER A 130 -2.48 14.28 11.02
N LEU A 131 -1.58 13.59 10.31
CA LEU A 131 -1.68 12.16 10.05
C LEU A 131 -1.42 11.36 11.34
N ASN A 132 -2.46 11.24 12.15
CA ASN A 132 -2.43 10.45 13.37
C ASN A 132 -3.43 9.28 13.26
N TYR A 133 -2.90 8.07 13.10
CA TYR A 133 -3.72 6.85 13.01
C TYR A 133 -4.55 6.60 14.23
N ASP A 134 -3.96 6.79 15.40
CA ASP A 134 -4.67 6.68 16.66
C ASP A 134 -5.85 7.65 16.70
N GLY A 135 -5.67 8.85 16.15
CA GLY A 135 -6.72 9.86 16.04
C GLY A 135 -7.82 9.55 15.01
N ILE A 136 -7.57 8.68 14.02
CA ILE A 136 -8.53 8.31 12.97
C ILE A 136 -9.24 7.01 13.34
N PHE A 137 -8.48 5.96 13.69
CA PHE A 137 -8.98 4.60 13.81
C PHE A 137 -9.28 4.14 15.24
N LYS A 138 -8.69 4.72 16.31
CA LYS A 138 -9.02 4.27 17.69
C LYS A 138 -10.45 4.62 18.11
N SER A 139 -11.04 5.64 17.52
CA SER A 139 -12.44 6.01 17.77
C SER A 139 -13.43 5.08 17.07
N CYS A 140 -12.97 4.23 16.14
CA CYS A 140 -13.82 3.30 15.41
C CYS A 140 -14.42 2.25 16.35
N LYS A 141 -15.70 1.92 16.14
CA LYS A 141 -16.41 0.87 16.87
C LYS A 141 -16.87 -0.24 15.91
N PRO A 142 -15.95 -1.04 15.35
CA PRO A 142 -16.30 -2.04 14.35
C PRO A 142 -17.18 -3.15 14.94
N LYS A 143 -18.18 -3.62 14.19
CA LYS A 143 -19.15 -4.66 14.60
C LYS A 143 -18.78 -6.02 14.00
N SER A 144 -18.50 -6.07 12.70
CA SER A 144 -18.15 -7.27 11.95
C SER A 144 -16.76 -7.82 12.32
N LYS A 145 -16.56 -9.11 12.08
CA LYS A 145 -15.27 -9.78 12.32
C LYS A 145 -14.16 -9.20 11.44
N ASP A 146 -14.45 -8.99 10.16
CA ASP A 146 -13.48 -8.51 9.19
C ASP A 146 -13.03 -7.07 9.51
N MET A 147 -13.97 -6.17 9.85
CA MET A 147 -13.61 -4.80 10.23
C MET A 147 -12.84 -4.74 11.55
N LYS A 148 -13.15 -5.60 12.53
CA LYS A 148 -12.37 -5.73 13.78
C LYS A 148 -10.93 -6.14 13.49
N LEU A 149 -10.73 -7.13 12.61
CA LEU A 149 -9.40 -7.59 12.22
C LEU A 149 -8.62 -6.52 11.46
N PHE A 150 -9.29 -5.81 10.55
CA PHE A 150 -8.72 -4.67 9.84
C PHE A 150 -8.21 -3.59 10.81
N ILE A 151 -9.04 -3.11 11.73
CA ILE A 151 -8.65 -2.08 12.69
C ILE A 151 -7.49 -2.54 13.57
N LYS A 152 -7.51 -3.81 14.00
CA LYS A 152 -6.41 -4.40 14.76
C LYS A 152 -5.11 -4.39 13.96
N ARG A 153 -5.14 -4.84 12.69
CA ARG A 153 -3.95 -4.88 11.82
C ARG A 153 -3.41 -3.50 11.50
N VAL A 154 -4.28 -2.54 11.22
CA VAL A 154 -3.88 -1.15 10.97
C VAL A 154 -3.20 -0.59 12.23
N SER A 155 -3.79 -0.78 13.40
CA SER A 155 -3.15 -0.39 14.67
C SER A 155 -1.85 -1.15 14.94
N ASP A 156 -1.75 -2.39 14.46
CA ASP A 156 -0.60 -3.25 14.71
C ASP A 156 0.62 -2.96 13.84
N TYR A 157 0.38 -2.74 12.55
CA TYR A 157 1.39 -2.78 11.51
C TYR A 157 1.51 -1.51 10.68
N PHE A 158 0.52 -0.60 10.74
CA PHE A 158 0.59 0.59 9.93
C PHE A 158 1.59 1.59 10.52
N PRO A 159 2.57 2.07 9.72
CA PRO A 159 3.64 2.90 10.24
C PRO A 159 3.13 4.31 10.53
N ASP A 160 3.37 4.83 11.74
CA ASP A 160 3.12 6.23 12.18
C ASP A 160 3.93 7.29 11.41
N ILE A 161 4.47 6.96 10.23
CA ILE A 161 5.33 7.84 9.43
C ILE A 161 4.49 8.37 8.27
N VAL A 162 4.46 9.70 8.10
CA VAL A 162 3.90 10.32 6.90
C VAL A 162 4.71 9.85 5.70
N ASP A 163 4.12 8.99 4.89
CA ASP A 163 4.74 8.59 3.64
C ASP A 163 4.49 9.66 2.60
N TRP A 164 5.51 10.46 2.31
CA TRP A 164 5.46 11.53 1.32
C TRP A 164 5.27 11.00 -0.11
N GLY A 165 5.56 9.72 -0.38
CA GLY A 165 5.44 9.15 -1.72
C GLY A 165 6.14 10.00 -2.78
N LYS A 166 5.39 10.41 -3.82
CA LYS A 166 5.85 11.28 -4.92
C LYS A 166 5.89 12.78 -4.58
N TYR A 167 5.39 13.19 -3.41
CA TYR A 167 5.22 14.60 -3.07
C TYR A 167 6.48 15.20 -2.44
N PRO A 168 6.92 16.40 -2.85
CA PRO A 168 8.15 17.00 -2.35
C PRO A 168 7.99 17.59 -0.94
N ILE A 169 9.06 17.52 -0.15
CA ILE A 169 9.19 18.18 1.15
C ILE A 169 9.56 19.67 0.93
N LYS A 170 8.77 20.39 0.15
CA LYS A 170 8.96 21.81 -0.11
C LYS A 170 7.94 22.63 0.67
N LEU A 171 8.42 23.56 1.47
CA LEU A 171 7.59 24.53 2.19
C LEU A 171 7.31 25.73 1.28
N GLN A 172 6.15 26.36 1.50
CA GLN A 172 5.68 27.58 0.81
C GLN A 172 6.66 28.76 0.87
N THR A 173 7.72 28.69 1.68
CA THR A 173 8.82 29.66 1.69
C THR A 173 9.62 29.71 0.38
N ASP A 174 9.46 28.73 -0.53
CA ASP A 174 10.06 28.73 -1.87
C ASP A 174 9.23 29.61 -2.83
N ARG A 175 9.88 30.56 -3.53
CA ARG A 175 9.22 31.53 -4.44
C ARG A 175 8.46 30.90 -5.60
N ARG A 176 8.66 29.60 -5.87
CA ARG A 176 8.01 28.84 -6.96
C ARG A 176 6.98 27.83 -6.46
N PHE A 177 6.60 27.87 -5.19
CA PHE A 177 5.63 26.94 -4.65
C PHE A 177 4.22 27.25 -5.16
N ASP A 178 3.62 26.28 -5.86
CA ASP A 178 2.21 26.30 -6.24
C ASP A 178 1.61 24.92 -5.94
N LEU A 179 0.58 24.91 -5.10
CA LEU A 179 -0.08 23.70 -4.66
C LEU A 179 -0.73 22.94 -5.82
N VAL A 180 -1.22 23.65 -6.84
CA VAL A 180 -1.86 23.04 -8.02
C VAL A 180 -0.89 22.16 -8.78
N ASN A 181 0.37 22.58 -8.90
CA ASN A 181 1.39 21.82 -9.61
C ASN A 181 1.80 20.53 -8.89
N TYR A 182 1.70 20.52 -7.56
CA TYR A 182 2.07 19.36 -6.75
C TYR A 182 0.88 18.43 -6.47
N HIS A 183 -0.34 18.97 -6.40
CA HIS A 183 -1.55 18.22 -6.07
C HIS A 183 -2.73 18.62 -6.98
N PRO A 184 -2.65 18.40 -8.30
CA PRO A 184 -3.66 18.90 -9.24
C PRO A 184 -5.05 18.30 -8.97
N SER A 185 -5.12 16.99 -8.73
CA SER A 185 -6.35 16.26 -8.39
C SER A 185 -6.98 16.74 -7.09
N LEU A 186 -6.17 16.92 -6.04
CA LEU A 186 -6.61 17.46 -4.75
C LEU A 186 -7.21 18.85 -4.90
N VAL A 187 -6.50 19.78 -5.55
CA VAL A 187 -6.96 21.17 -5.67
C VAL A 187 -8.25 21.25 -6.50
N LYS A 188 -8.39 20.42 -7.54
CA LYS A 188 -9.62 20.31 -8.32
C LYS A 188 -10.82 19.95 -7.43
N ILE A 189 -10.66 18.97 -6.54
CA ILE A 189 -11.73 18.56 -5.60
C ILE A 189 -12.01 19.66 -4.58
N LEU A 190 -10.97 20.28 -4.02
CA LEU A 190 -11.12 21.35 -3.02
C LEU A 190 -11.94 22.52 -3.56
N ASN A 191 -11.61 22.98 -4.77
CA ASN A 191 -12.28 24.09 -5.43
C ASN A 191 -13.75 23.79 -5.72
N LYS A 192 -14.07 22.54 -6.07
CA LYS A 192 -15.43 22.13 -6.42
C LYS A 192 -16.31 21.84 -5.19
N SER A 193 -15.74 21.25 -4.14
CA SER A 193 -16.53 20.59 -3.07
C SER A 193 -16.38 21.20 -1.67
N PHE A 194 -15.34 22.00 -1.41
CA PHE A 194 -15.04 22.48 -0.06
C PHE A 194 -15.03 24.01 0.09
N GLY A 195 -14.66 24.75 -0.95
CA GLY A 195 -14.80 26.21 -1.05
C GLY A 195 -14.04 27.03 0.02
N GLY A 196 -13.57 28.21 -0.39
CA GLY A 196 -12.75 29.10 0.45
C GLY A 196 -11.32 29.20 -0.07
N ASP A 197 -10.43 29.78 0.73
CA ASP A 197 -9.00 29.78 0.39
C ASP A 197 -8.40 28.36 0.46
N SER A 198 -7.21 28.17 -0.12
CA SER A 198 -6.58 26.84 -0.21
C SER A 198 -6.43 26.17 1.15
N LYS A 199 -6.05 26.94 2.18
CA LYS A 199 -5.81 26.44 3.53
C LYS A 199 -7.11 26.05 4.25
N SER A 200 -8.13 26.90 4.25
CA SER A 200 -9.41 26.59 4.89
C SER A 200 -10.12 25.43 4.20
N SER A 201 -10.04 25.35 2.87
CA SER A 201 -10.62 24.25 2.09
C SER A 201 -9.98 22.91 2.47
N LEU A 202 -8.64 22.87 2.62
CA LEU A 202 -7.90 21.69 3.07
C LEU A 202 -8.26 21.26 4.50
N ILE A 203 -8.45 22.22 5.42
CA ILE A 203 -8.85 21.90 6.80
C ILE A 203 -10.25 21.29 6.82
N LYS A 204 -11.20 21.90 6.09
CA LYS A 204 -12.57 21.38 5.94
C LYS A 204 -12.58 19.99 5.32
N SER A 205 -11.81 19.77 4.26
CA SER A 205 -11.74 18.48 3.58
C SER A 205 -11.13 17.42 4.48
N CYS A 206 -10.06 17.75 5.21
CA CYS A 206 -9.45 16.86 6.19
C CYS A 206 -10.43 16.43 7.29
N GLN A 207 -11.18 17.38 7.87
CA GLN A 207 -12.19 17.09 8.89
C GLN A 207 -13.33 16.22 8.35
N PHE A 208 -13.85 16.56 7.17
CA PHE A 208 -14.89 15.78 6.50
C PHE A 208 -14.45 14.34 6.25
N VAL A 209 -13.27 14.15 5.66
CA VAL A 209 -12.78 12.81 5.35
C VAL A 209 -12.50 12.00 6.61
N LYS A 210 -12.00 12.63 7.67
CA LYS A 210 -11.82 11.98 8.96
C LYS A 210 -13.15 11.45 9.51
N SER A 211 -14.22 12.24 9.48
CA SER A 211 -15.54 11.79 9.93
C SER A 211 -16.10 10.66 9.06
N GLU A 212 -15.91 10.72 7.74
CA GLU A 212 -16.36 9.67 6.82
C GLU A 212 -15.65 8.34 7.11
N ILE A 213 -14.31 8.37 7.26
CA ILE A 213 -13.54 7.17 7.64
C ILE A 213 -14.03 6.61 8.98
N GLN A 214 -14.28 7.47 9.96
CA GLN A 214 -14.76 7.07 11.29
C GLN A 214 -16.15 6.43 11.25
N SER A 215 -17.05 6.92 10.40
CA SER A 215 -18.37 6.33 10.18
C SER A 215 -18.25 4.95 9.52
N LEU A 216 -17.43 4.84 8.48
CA LEU A 216 -17.22 3.61 7.72
C LEU A 216 -16.59 2.50 8.56
N CYS A 217 -15.54 2.81 9.31
CA CYS A 217 -14.87 1.82 10.15
C CYS A 217 -15.70 1.40 11.37
N SER A 218 -16.68 2.21 11.79
CA SER A 218 -17.62 1.89 12.87
C SER A 218 -18.87 1.15 12.36
N GLU A 219 -19.00 1.01 11.04
CA GLU A 219 -20.16 0.39 10.38
C GLU A 219 -21.47 1.07 10.82
N GLU A 220 -21.43 2.39 10.86
CA GLU A 220 -22.57 3.30 11.07
C GLU A 220 -22.95 4.03 9.76
N ASP A 221 -22.29 3.65 8.66
CA ASP A 221 -22.45 4.21 7.32
C ASP A 221 -23.62 3.65 6.52
N TYR A 222 -23.94 4.34 5.42
CA TYR A 222 -24.92 3.93 4.40
C TYR A 222 -24.26 3.54 3.06
N TYR A 223 -22.97 3.22 3.02
CA TYR A 223 -22.18 3.02 1.78
C TYR A 223 -22.47 1.69 1.05
N LEU A 224 -23.62 1.07 1.32
CA LEU A 224 -24.01 -0.19 0.68
C LEU A 224 -24.03 -0.06 -0.84
N SER A 225 -24.54 1.08 -1.32
CA SER A 225 -24.67 1.46 -2.72
C SER A 225 -23.45 2.17 -3.30
N ALA A 226 -22.34 2.27 -2.56
CA ALA A 226 -21.10 2.81 -3.09
C ALA A 226 -20.54 1.95 -4.23
N ILE A 227 -20.90 0.66 -4.30
CA ILE A 227 -20.54 -0.23 -5.41
C ILE A 227 -20.98 0.29 -6.79
N ASN A 228 -22.00 1.15 -6.84
CA ASN A 228 -22.46 1.81 -8.07
C ASN A 228 -21.45 2.86 -8.60
N VAL A 229 -20.41 3.18 -7.83
CA VAL A 229 -19.22 3.87 -8.34
C VAL A 229 -18.38 2.83 -9.07
N GLU A 230 -18.39 2.90 -10.40
CA GLU A 230 -17.73 1.93 -11.29
C GLU A 230 -16.26 1.68 -10.91
N GLU A 231 -15.54 2.73 -10.50
CA GLU A 231 -14.15 2.64 -10.07
C GLU A 231 -13.98 1.74 -8.84
N ILE A 232 -14.93 1.73 -7.88
CA ILE A 232 -14.87 0.85 -6.71
C ILE A 232 -15.01 -0.61 -7.13
N LYS A 233 -15.98 -0.91 -8.01
CA LYS A 233 -16.17 -2.28 -8.51
C LYS A 233 -14.93 -2.75 -9.24
N LYS A 234 -14.39 -1.94 -10.15
CA LYS A 234 -13.16 -2.23 -10.90
C LYS A 234 -11.99 -2.53 -9.96
N GLU A 235 -11.75 -1.68 -8.97
CA GLU A 235 -10.67 -1.87 -8.01
C GLU A 235 -10.83 -3.17 -7.22
N ILE A 236 -12.03 -3.48 -6.72
CA ILE A 236 -12.24 -4.72 -5.96
C ILE A 236 -11.91 -5.94 -6.82
N LEU A 237 -12.37 -5.96 -8.08
CA LEU A 237 -12.19 -7.09 -9.00
C LEU A 237 -10.71 -7.37 -9.35
N THR A 238 -9.84 -6.36 -9.33
CA THR A 238 -8.39 -6.55 -9.58
C THR A 238 -7.63 -7.09 -8.37
N THR A 239 -8.21 -7.00 -7.16
CA THR A 239 -7.50 -7.33 -5.92
C THR A 239 -7.52 -8.82 -5.58
N SER A 240 -6.58 -9.26 -4.73
CA SER A 240 -6.58 -10.64 -4.20
C SER A 240 -7.82 -10.93 -3.36
N ALA A 241 -8.42 -9.93 -2.72
CA ALA A 241 -9.60 -10.09 -1.88
C ALA A 241 -10.81 -10.63 -2.66
N TYR A 242 -10.91 -10.31 -3.96
CA TYR A 242 -11.96 -10.82 -4.83
C TYR A 242 -11.92 -12.34 -5.03
N LYS A 243 -10.73 -12.97 -4.92
CA LYS A 243 -10.58 -14.42 -5.11
C LYS A 243 -11.45 -15.25 -4.15
N ILE A 244 -11.73 -14.73 -2.96
CA ILE A 244 -12.58 -15.39 -1.96
C ILE A 244 -14.03 -15.47 -2.48
N ILE A 245 -14.54 -14.35 -2.99
CA ILE A 245 -15.89 -14.26 -3.55
C ILE A 245 -15.96 -15.06 -4.86
N ASN A 246 -14.87 -15.04 -5.63
CA ASN A 246 -14.77 -15.73 -6.91
C ASN A 246 -14.27 -17.19 -6.80
N ALA A 247 -14.28 -17.80 -5.62
CA ALA A 247 -13.79 -19.17 -5.42
C ALA A 247 -14.51 -20.21 -6.32
N ARG A 248 -15.76 -19.94 -6.69
CA ARG A 248 -16.58 -20.77 -7.60
C ARG A 248 -16.72 -20.20 -9.01
N GLY A 249 -15.95 -19.15 -9.37
CA GLY A 249 -16.01 -18.50 -10.69
C GLY A 249 -17.25 -17.62 -10.93
N LYS A 250 -17.99 -17.27 -9.87
CA LYS A 250 -19.27 -16.53 -9.94
C LYS A 250 -19.22 -15.15 -9.28
N GLY A 251 -18.04 -14.68 -8.87
CA GLY A 251 -17.93 -13.49 -8.04
C GLY A 251 -18.43 -12.22 -8.75
N GLU A 252 -18.15 -12.09 -10.04
CA GLU A 252 -18.56 -10.95 -10.85
C GLU A 252 -20.09 -10.88 -10.99
N ALA A 253 -20.73 -12.01 -11.25
CA ALA A 253 -22.19 -12.11 -11.26
C ALA A 253 -22.80 -11.74 -9.90
N CYS A 254 -22.18 -12.13 -8.79
CA CYS A 254 -22.63 -11.73 -7.46
C CYS A 254 -22.47 -10.22 -7.22
N PHE A 255 -21.40 -9.59 -7.70
CA PHE A 255 -21.24 -8.14 -7.63
C PHE A 255 -22.26 -7.40 -8.51
N SER A 256 -22.52 -7.86 -9.74
CA SER A 256 -23.54 -7.27 -10.61
C SER A 256 -24.95 -7.41 -10.00
N ARG A 257 -25.23 -8.54 -9.35
CA ARG A 257 -26.47 -8.72 -8.57
C ARG A 257 -26.52 -7.78 -7.36
N TYR A 258 -25.41 -7.61 -6.63
CA TYR A 258 -25.31 -6.69 -5.49
C TYR A 258 -25.53 -5.23 -5.90
N GLU A 259 -24.97 -4.82 -7.04
CA GLU A 259 -25.16 -3.51 -7.65
C GLU A 259 -26.65 -3.24 -7.91
N GLU A 260 -27.35 -4.15 -8.60
CA GLU A 260 -28.78 -3.98 -8.87
C GLU A 260 -29.62 -3.98 -7.58
N LEU A 261 -29.26 -4.80 -6.58
CA LEU A 261 -29.95 -4.82 -5.27
C LEU A 261 -29.80 -3.52 -4.47
N THR A 262 -28.77 -2.72 -4.76
CA THR A 262 -28.46 -1.49 -4.03
C THR A 262 -28.68 -0.23 -4.86
N LYS A 263 -29.10 -0.36 -6.11
CA LYS A 263 -29.24 0.75 -7.08
C LYS A 263 -30.18 1.86 -6.62
N ASP A 264 -31.27 1.52 -5.94
CA ASP A 264 -32.27 2.49 -5.45
C ASP A 264 -31.91 3.10 -4.09
N GLN A 265 -30.79 2.67 -3.48
CA GLN A 265 -30.32 3.22 -2.22
C GLN A 265 -29.46 4.47 -2.48
N VAL A 266 -29.44 5.39 -1.51
CA VAL A 266 -28.60 6.59 -1.59
C VAL A 266 -27.14 6.14 -1.61
N ALA A 267 -26.50 6.26 -2.77
CA ALA A 267 -25.14 5.76 -3.03
C ALA A 267 -24.17 6.11 -1.91
N ILE A 268 -23.78 7.38 -1.87
CA ILE A 268 -22.80 8.01 -0.99
C ILE A 268 -22.93 9.53 -1.17
N ASP A 269 -22.38 10.32 -0.25
CA ASP A 269 -22.26 11.76 -0.44
C ASP A 269 -21.48 12.09 -1.73
N ASN A 270 -21.91 13.13 -2.44
CA ASN A 270 -21.31 13.52 -3.72
C ASN A 270 -19.82 13.88 -3.58
N LYS A 271 -19.40 14.45 -2.44
CA LYS A 271 -18.00 14.79 -2.18
C LYS A 271 -17.19 13.51 -1.99
N SER A 272 -17.71 12.56 -1.21
CA SER A 272 -17.07 11.26 -1.01
C SER A 272 -16.95 10.49 -2.33
N ALA A 273 -18.00 10.50 -3.16
CA ALA A 273 -17.96 9.89 -4.49
C ALA A 273 -16.85 10.47 -5.35
N GLU A 274 -16.74 11.79 -5.40
CA GLU A 274 -15.71 12.45 -6.18
C GLU A 274 -14.29 12.15 -5.66
N ILE A 275 -14.09 12.19 -4.34
CA ILE A 275 -12.82 11.83 -3.72
C ILE A 275 -12.41 10.41 -4.10
N ILE A 276 -13.33 9.44 -3.96
CA ILE A 276 -13.05 8.04 -4.24
C ILE A 276 -12.72 7.83 -5.73
N ARG A 277 -13.54 8.39 -6.65
CA ARG A 277 -13.29 8.27 -8.09
C ARG A 277 -11.92 8.81 -8.49
N THR A 278 -11.51 9.93 -7.92
CA THR A 278 -10.21 10.52 -8.22
C THR A 278 -9.07 9.70 -7.62
N ALA A 279 -9.18 9.26 -6.37
CA ALA A 279 -8.16 8.44 -5.74
C ALA A 279 -7.91 7.13 -6.49
N LEU A 280 -8.97 6.49 -7.00
CA LEU A 280 -8.88 5.25 -7.76
C LEU A 280 -8.38 5.45 -9.20
N LYS A 281 -8.44 6.67 -9.75
CA LYS A 281 -7.91 7.01 -11.09
C LYS A 281 -6.45 7.41 -11.07
N ASP A 282 -5.98 7.99 -9.97
CA ASP A 282 -4.62 8.50 -9.86
C ASP A 282 -3.56 7.38 -9.72
N GLU A 283 -3.96 6.10 -9.79
CA GLU A 283 -3.15 4.88 -9.65
C GLU A 283 -2.24 4.88 -8.41
N ASP A 284 -2.57 5.67 -7.40
CA ASP A 284 -1.84 5.69 -6.14
C ASP A 284 -2.16 4.41 -5.36
N ASP A 285 -1.12 3.73 -4.85
CA ASP A 285 -1.29 2.53 -4.01
C ASP A 285 -2.21 2.83 -2.81
N LEU A 286 -3.32 2.10 -2.70
CA LEU A 286 -4.24 2.17 -1.57
C LEU A 286 -3.62 1.51 -0.33
N LYS A 287 -2.82 2.26 0.43
CA LYS A 287 -1.94 1.70 1.47
C LYS A 287 -2.68 0.95 2.56
N VAL A 288 -3.82 1.48 2.99
CA VAL A 288 -4.61 0.90 4.07
C VAL A 288 -5.41 -0.32 3.61
N PHE A 289 -5.72 -0.43 2.31
CA PHE A 289 -6.48 -1.54 1.73
C PHE A 289 -5.80 -2.90 2.01
N TRP A 290 -4.47 -2.94 1.88
CA TRP A 290 -3.66 -4.14 2.10
C TRP A 290 -3.84 -4.77 3.48
N PHE A 291 -4.15 -4.00 4.52
CA PHE A 291 -4.34 -4.56 5.87
C PHE A 291 -5.71 -5.21 6.03
N GLY A 292 -6.68 -4.80 5.22
CA GLY A 292 -8.03 -5.34 5.23
C GLY A 292 -8.25 -6.49 4.25
N SER A 293 -7.47 -6.60 3.18
CA SER A 293 -7.66 -7.57 2.10
C SER A 293 -7.09 -8.97 2.38
N LEU A 294 -6.60 -9.22 3.60
CA LEU A 294 -5.82 -10.43 3.95
C LEU A 294 -6.65 -11.63 4.37
N ARG A 295 -7.98 -11.58 4.22
CA ARG A 295 -8.87 -12.67 4.66
C ARG A 295 -8.51 -14.01 4.02
N GLU A 296 -8.03 -14.01 2.77
CA GLU A 296 -7.56 -15.21 2.07
C GLU A 296 -6.44 -15.92 2.85
N PHE A 297 -5.54 -15.15 3.47
CA PHE A 297 -4.45 -15.67 4.27
C PHE A 297 -4.93 -16.17 5.63
N ASP A 298 -5.89 -15.47 6.25
CA ASP A 298 -6.49 -15.90 7.51
C ASP A 298 -7.21 -17.24 7.38
N GLU A 299 -8.00 -17.43 6.31
CA GLU A 299 -8.69 -18.70 6.02
C GLU A 299 -7.70 -19.84 5.76
N LYS A 300 -6.50 -19.52 5.27
CA LYS A 300 -5.38 -20.46 5.10
C LYS A 300 -4.53 -20.65 6.37
N GLY A 301 -4.90 -20.01 7.49
CA GLY A 301 -4.20 -20.11 8.77
C GLY A 301 -2.91 -19.29 8.88
N ILE A 302 -2.62 -18.44 7.90
CA ILE A 302 -1.47 -17.52 7.89
C ILE A 302 -1.93 -16.21 8.53
N THR A 303 -1.96 -16.17 9.86
CA THR A 303 -2.34 -14.96 10.59
C THR A 303 -1.11 -14.08 10.84
N LEU A 304 -1.14 -12.83 10.35
CA LEU A 304 -0.12 -11.83 10.69
C LEU A 304 -0.17 -11.44 12.16
N VAL A 305 -1.32 -11.62 12.80
CA VAL A 305 -1.53 -11.32 14.21
C VAL A 305 -1.53 -12.64 14.95
N GLU A 306 -0.56 -12.86 15.84
CA GLU A 306 -0.68 -13.91 16.83
C GLU A 306 -1.95 -13.61 17.65
N GLU A 307 -3.05 -14.29 17.31
CA GLU A 307 -4.15 -14.39 18.24
C GLU A 307 -3.56 -15.01 19.49
N LYS A 308 -3.54 -14.26 20.60
CA LYS A 308 -3.35 -14.86 21.91
C LYS A 308 -4.46 -15.89 22.04
N VAL A 309 -4.14 -17.13 21.72
CA VAL A 309 -4.96 -18.28 22.02
C VAL A 309 -5.15 -18.19 23.52
N VAL A 310 -6.35 -17.77 23.94
CA VAL A 310 -6.78 -17.94 25.31
C VAL A 310 -6.69 -19.44 25.52
N LYS A 311 -5.64 -19.87 26.23
CA LYS A 311 -5.51 -21.27 26.67
C LYS A 311 -6.79 -21.59 27.42
N GLN A 312 -7.71 -22.28 26.77
CA GLN A 312 -8.72 -23.04 27.49
C GLN A 312 -7.92 -24.02 28.35
N GLU A 313 -8.06 -23.89 29.67
CA GLU A 313 -7.44 -24.81 30.59
C GLU A 313 -7.84 -26.24 30.18
N PRO A 314 -6.87 -27.11 29.89
CA PRO A 314 -7.18 -28.47 29.50
C PRO A 314 -7.93 -29.14 30.67
N LYS A 315 -9.15 -29.61 30.41
CA LYS A 315 -9.84 -30.53 31.31
C LYS A 315 -8.89 -31.68 31.59
N ILE A 316 -8.57 -31.85 32.87
CA ILE A 316 -7.72 -32.91 33.41
C ILE A 316 -8.35 -34.25 33.01
N VAL A 317 -7.73 -34.94 32.04
CA VAL A 317 -7.99 -36.36 31.79
C VAL A 317 -6.86 -37.14 32.43
N ALA A 318 -7.25 -38.14 33.22
CA ALA A 318 -6.42 -38.90 34.13
C ALA A 318 -5.13 -39.47 33.48
N LYS A 319 -4.03 -39.39 34.24
CA LYS A 319 -2.76 -40.04 33.95
C LYS A 319 -2.95 -41.55 33.79
N VAL A 320 -2.62 -42.08 32.61
CA VAL A 320 -2.32 -43.50 32.43
C VAL A 320 -0.81 -43.66 32.52
N GLU A 321 -0.36 -44.46 33.50
CA GLU A 321 1.04 -44.84 33.67
C GLU A 321 1.54 -45.64 32.47
N VAL A 322 2.64 -45.17 31.86
CA VAL A 322 3.39 -45.94 30.87
C VAL A 322 4.74 -46.32 31.46
N LYS A 323 4.98 -47.63 31.51
CA LYS A 323 6.16 -48.32 32.05
C LYS A 323 7.46 -47.87 31.36
N LYS A 324 8.50 -47.66 32.17
CA LYS A 324 9.89 -47.44 31.73
C LYS A 324 10.43 -48.66 30.95
N PRO A 325 11.05 -48.49 29.77
CA PRO A 325 11.83 -49.54 29.15
C PRO A 325 13.23 -49.66 29.76
N LYS A 326 13.72 -50.91 29.82
CA LYS A 326 15.01 -51.33 30.35
C LYS A 326 16.19 -50.86 29.48
N VAL A 327 17.28 -50.54 30.18
CA VAL A 327 18.64 -50.35 29.64
C VAL A 327 19.10 -51.61 28.90
N VAL A 328 19.59 -51.45 27.67
CA VAL A 328 20.30 -52.49 26.92
C VAL A 328 21.68 -51.97 26.51
N LYS A 329 22.63 -52.89 26.64
CA LYS A 329 24.09 -52.82 26.69
C LYS A 329 24.79 -52.07 25.53
N THR A 330 25.92 -51.49 25.91
CA THR A 330 27.06 -51.07 25.09
C THR A 330 27.59 -52.18 24.19
N VAL A 331 27.96 -51.84 22.94
CA VAL A 331 28.83 -52.63 22.07
C VAL A 331 29.85 -51.70 21.41
N ASP A 332 31.11 -52.14 21.43
CA ASP A 332 32.31 -51.45 20.96
C ASP A 332 32.48 -51.42 19.42
N ILE A 333 32.99 -50.27 18.97
CA ILE A 333 34.05 -49.98 17.99
C ILE A 333 34.10 -50.80 16.68
N LYS A 334 34.00 -50.07 15.55
CA LYS A 334 34.89 -50.28 14.39
C LYS A 334 35.48 -48.95 13.91
N THR A 335 36.80 -48.92 13.88
CA THR A 335 37.72 -47.92 13.35
C THR A 335 37.42 -47.55 11.89
N ILE A 336 37.17 -46.27 11.62
CA ILE A 336 37.16 -45.70 10.26
C ILE A 336 38.56 -45.15 9.96
N LYS A 337 39.16 -45.63 8.87
CA LYS A 337 40.45 -45.17 8.33
C LYS A 337 40.37 -43.68 7.97
N ILE A 338 41.23 -42.88 8.60
CA ILE A 338 41.48 -41.48 8.25
C ILE A 338 42.25 -41.45 6.93
N VAL A 339 41.59 -41.00 5.85
CA VAL A 339 42.26 -40.63 4.60
C VAL A 339 42.92 -39.27 4.82
N ARG A 340 44.26 -39.23 4.82
CA ARG A 340 45.05 -38.00 4.85
C ARG A 340 44.75 -37.17 3.60
N LYS A 341 44.16 -35.98 3.78
CA LYS A 341 44.16 -34.93 2.74
C LYS A 341 45.58 -34.35 2.60
N PRO A 342 46.06 -34.07 1.39
CA PRO A 342 47.37 -33.47 1.16
C PRO A 342 47.47 -32.06 1.75
N LYS A 343 48.66 -31.74 2.25
CA LYS A 343 49.05 -30.50 2.89
C LYS A 343 48.95 -29.35 1.88
N PRO A 344 48.17 -28.27 2.12
CA PRO A 344 48.12 -27.14 1.22
C PRO A 344 49.45 -26.38 1.23
N GLU A 345 49.93 -26.01 0.05
CA GLU A 345 51.12 -25.17 -0.14
C GLU A 345 50.92 -23.79 0.51
N PRO A 346 51.99 -23.19 1.06
CA PRO A 346 51.93 -21.87 1.68
C PRO A 346 51.62 -20.80 0.62
N LYS A 347 50.45 -20.15 0.75
CA LYS A 347 50.14 -18.95 -0.01
C LYS A 347 51.13 -17.84 0.34
N LYS A 348 51.66 -17.17 -0.70
CA LYS A 348 52.47 -15.95 -0.60
C LYS A 348 51.80 -14.93 0.32
N PRO A 349 52.55 -14.19 1.17
CA PRO A 349 52.00 -13.13 1.99
C PRO A 349 51.44 -12.03 1.07
N GLU A 350 50.12 -11.80 1.16
CA GLU A 350 49.49 -10.62 0.61
C GLU A 350 50.03 -9.37 1.34
N PRO A 351 50.27 -8.26 0.63
CA PRO A 351 50.75 -7.04 1.24
C PRO A 351 49.77 -6.57 2.32
N VAL A 352 50.32 -6.32 3.52
CA VAL A 352 49.58 -5.77 4.67
C VAL A 352 49.05 -4.40 4.26
N LYS A 353 47.76 -4.33 3.93
CA LYS A 353 47.06 -3.06 3.76
C LYS A 353 47.15 -2.30 5.09
N GLU A 354 47.60 -1.05 5.04
CA GLU A 354 47.52 -0.13 6.18
C GLU A 354 46.07 -0.12 6.69
N ILE A 355 45.89 -0.42 7.97
CA ILE A 355 44.58 -0.43 8.62
C ILE A 355 44.19 1.04 8.82
N VAL A 356 43.39 1.57 7.90
CA VAL A 356 42.74 2.87 8.09
C VAL A 356 41.60 2.67 9.09
N PHE A 357 41.75 3.21 10.29
CA PHE A 357 40.72 3.18 11.32
C PHE A 357 39.57 4.14 10.96
N SER A 358 38.32 3.72 11.15
CA SER A 358 37.16 4.62 11.04
C SER A 358 37.21 5.76 12.06
N ALA A 359 36.46 6.82 11.81
CA ALA A 359 36.28 7.93 12.74
C ALA A 359 35.71 7.46 14.09
N PHE A 360 34.84 6.44 14.06
CA PHE A 360 34.28 5.83 15.26
C PHE A 360 35.36 5.09 16.07
N GLU A 361 36.15 4.23 15.42
CA GLU A 361 37.21 3.49 16.10
C GLU A 361 38.32 4.42 16.63
N THR A 362 38.62 5.50 15.91
CA THR A 362 39.53 6.54 16.37
C THR A 362 39.02 7.20 17.67
N ALA A 363 37.72 7.48 17.76
CA ALA A 363 37.11 8.02 18.98
C ALA A 363 37.14 7.02 20.14
N VAL A 364 36.95 5.73 19.85
CA VAL A 364 37.08 4.63 20.84
C VAL A 364 38.50 4.57 21.39
N LEU A 365 39.52 4.54 20.54
CA LEU A 365 40.93 4.52 20.97
C LEU A 365 41.31 5.75 21.80
N ASN A 366 40.80 6.92 21.42
CA ASN A 366 41.01 8.16 22.16
C ASN A 366 40.31 8.14 23.53
N TYR A 367 39.09 7.59 23.62
CA TYR A 367 38.43 7.34 24.88
C TYR A 367 39.24 6.35 25.74
N GLU A 368 39.75 5.25 25.17
CA GLU A 368 40.52 4.26 25.92
C GLU A 368 41.79 4.85 26.55
N LYS A 369 42.46 5.77 25.84
CA LYS A 369 43.65 6.50 26.33
C LYS A 369 43.33 7.57 27.37
N SER A 370 42.27 8.35 27.14
CA SER A 370 41.97 9.54 27.96
C SER A 370 41.00 9.28 29.11
N LYS A 371 40.18 8.23 29.00
CA LYS A 371 39.00 7.93 29.84
C LYS A 371 38.02 9.11 29.94
N LYS A 372 38.04 10.02 28.97
CA LYS A 372 37.14 11.16 28.86
C LYS A 372 36.22 10.99 27.66
N GLN A 373 35.00 11.50 27.78
CA GLN A 373 34.03 11.54 26.68
C GLN A 373 34.69 12.10 25.41
N THR A 374 34.63 11.33 24.33
CA THR A 374 35.33 11.66 23.08
C THR A 374 34.33 11.81 21.94
N GLU A 375 34.39 12.92 21.20
CA GLU A 375 33.53 13.17 20.03
C GLU A 375 33.96 12.32 18.84
N VAL A 376 32.99 11.69 18.16
CA VAL A 376 33.22 11.08 16.85
C VAL A 376 33.27 12.20 15.81
N ALA A 377 34.34 12.25 15.03
CA ALA A 377 34.49 13.24 13.96
C ALA A 377 33.47 12.98 12.82
N MET A 378 32.32 13.65 12.88
CA MET A 378 31.18 13.38 11.99
C MET A 378 31.48 13.58 10.50
N THR A 379 32.42 14.47 10.16
CA THR A 379 32.87 14.69 8.78
C THR A 379 33.60 13.48 8.21
N SER A 380 34.48 12.88 9.00
CA SER A 380 35.17 11.63 8.65
C SER A 380 34.19 10.46 8.69
N PHE A 381 33.33 10.40 9.71
CA PHE A 381 32.33 9.35 9.88
C PHE A 381 31.37 9.22 8.71
N LYS A 382 31.01 10.33 8.06
CA LYS A 382 30.22 10.34 6.82
C LYS A 382 30.87 9.50 5.71
N ASN A 383 32.20 9.54 5.61
CA ASN A 383 32.96 8.89 4.54
C ASN A 383 33.38 7.45 4.87
N ASP A 384 33.31 7.03 6.13
CA ASP A 384 33.77 5.70 6.61
C ASP A 384 33.06 4.52 5.94
N TYR A 385 31.81 4.71 5.50
CA TYR A 385 31.04 3.64 4.88
C TYR A 385 30.05 4.16 3.84
N LYS A 386 30.04 3.51 2.68
CA LYS A 386 29.09 3.77 1.59
C LYS A 386 28.09 2.63 1.49
N PHE A 387 26.81 2.95 1.63
CA PHE A 387 25.74 1.95 1.56
C PHE A 387 25.59 1.37 0.15
N SER A 388 25.53 0.04 0.06
CA SER A 388 25.17 -0.64 -1.19
C SER A 388 23.67 -0.46 -1.49
N LYS A 389 23.28 -0.53 -2.77
CA LYS A 389 21.86 -0.47 -3.18
C LYS A 389 21.00 -1.50 -2.46
N LYS A 390 21.50 -2.73 -2.31
CA LYS A 390 20.83 -3.82 -1.58
C LYS A 390 20.65 -3.52 -0.09
N THR A 391 21.63 -2.85 0.53
CA THR A 391 21.54 -2.42 1.92
C THR A 391 20.48 -1.33 2.09
N LEU A 392 20.42 -0.37 1.14
CA LEU A 392 19.40 0.68 1.13
C LEU A 392 17.99 0.13 0.89
N GLU A 393 17.83 -0.84 0.01
CA GLU A 393 16.55 -1.53 -0.21
C GLU A 393 16.05 -2.22 1.07
N ARG A 394 16.95 -2.85 1.84
CA ARG A 394 16.59 -3.44 3.14
C ARG A 394 16.21 -2.39 4.19
N PHE A 395 16.96 -1.30 4.28
CA PHE A 395 16.68 -0.23 5.23
C PHE A 395 15.42 0.58 4.90
N ASN A 396 15.13 0.79 3.62
CA ASN A 396 13.91 1.46 3.16
C ASN A 396 12.69 0.51 3.10
N GLY A 397 12.92 -0.79 2.99
CA GLY A 397 11.91 -1.83 3.03
C GLY A 397 11.70 -2.39 4.44
N SER A 398 12.10 -3.65 4.65
CA SER A 398 11.76 -4.43 5.85
C SER A 398 12.26 -3.84 7.16
N LEU A 399 13.35 -3.07 7.16
CA LEU A 399 13.93 -2.50 8.37
C LEU A 399 13.42 -1.09 8.69
N ARG A 400 12.53 -0.51 7.87
CA ARG A 400 11.96 0.82 8.11
C ARG A 400 11.06 0.85 9.35
N SER A 401 10.34 -0.24 9.63
CA SER A 401 9.49 -0.39 10.81
C SER A 401 10.26 -0.31 12.13
N TYR A 402 11.56 -0.63 12.12
CA TYR A 402 12.44 -0.56 13.29
C TYR A 402 12.80 0.87 13.70
N GLN A 403 12.41 1.88 12.92
CA GLN A 403 12.53 3.29 13.28
C GLN A 403 11.32 3.79 14.09
N THR A 404 10.25 3.00 14.16
CA THR A 404 9.00 3.41 14.81
C THR A 404 9.10 3.30 16.34
N ARG A 405 8.40 4.18 17.04
CA ARG A 405 8.38 4.16 18.51
C ARG A 405 7.83 2.85 19.07
N LYS A 406 6.83 2.26 18.40
CA LYS A 406 6.23 0.99 18.79
C LYS A 406 7.22 -0.17 18.74
N GLN A 407 7.92 -0.34 17.61
CA GLN A 407 8.88 -1.45 17.47
C GLN A 407 10.09 -1.26 18.38
N LEU A 408 10.65 -0.05 18.44
CA LEU A 408 11.76 0.25 19.36
C LEU A 408 11.37 0.02 20.82
N SER A 409 10.14 0.38 21.23
CA SER A 409 9.65 0.12 22.59
C SER A 409 9.45 -1.38 22.84
N LYS A 410 8.94 -2.11 21.83
CA LYS A 410 8.78 -3.58 21.90
C LYS A 410 10.14 -4.26 22.04
N MET A 411 11.11 -3.90 21.22
CA MET A 411 12.47 -4.46 21.26
C MET A 411 13.22 -4.04 22.52
N LYS A 412 13.06 -2.81 23.00
CA LYS A 412 13.63 -2.41 24.30
C LYS A 412 13.07 -3.25 25.44
N ARG A 413 11.76 -3.56 25.42
CA ARG A 413 11.10 -4.33 26.49
C ARG A 413 11.33 -5.83 26.41
N ILE A 414 11.34 -6.41 25.21
CA ILE A 414 11.41 -7.87 25.00
C ILE A 414 12.85 -8.30 24.76
N ASP A 415 13.58 -7.57 23.91
CA ASP A 415 14.92 -7.94 23.44
C ASP A 415 16.04 -7.17 24.17
N ASN A 416 15.69 -6.29 25.12
CA ASN A 416 16.63 -5.39 25.83
C ASN A 416 17.45 -4.49 24.90
N LEU A 417 16.86 -4.07 23.77
CA LEU A 417 17.55 -3.24 22.77
C LEU A 417 18.21 -1.99 23.38
N GLY A 418 19.46 -1.75 23.00
CA GLY A 418 20.30 -0.65 23.52
C GLY A 418 21.04 -0.98 24.81
N SER A 419 20.87 -2.19 25.37
CA SER A 419 21.65 -2.68 26.51
C SER A 419 22.97 -3.33 26.06
N LEU A 420 23.79 -3.70 27.04
CA LEU A 420 25.01 -4.47 26.79
C LEU A 420 24.76 -5.81 26.09
N GLN A 421 23.65 -6.49 26.42
CA GLN A 421 23.30 -7.79 25.85
C GLN A 421 22.73 -7.69 24.43
N ALA A 422 22.08 -6.57 24.11
CA ALA A 422 21.47 -6.32 22.80
C ALA A 422 21.79 -4.89 22.31
N PRO A 423 23.06 -4.64 21.94
CA PRO A 423 23.49 -3.32 21.49
C PRO A 423 22.91 -2.96 20.11
N MET A 424 22.79 -1.66 19.86
CA MET A 424 22.32 -1.13 18.59
C MET A 424 23.38 -1.24 17.48
N SER A 425 22.95 -1.45 16.24
CA SER A 425 23.84 -1.41 15.07
C SER A 425 24.32 0.02 14.79
N LEU A 426 25.63 0.23 14.70
CA LEU A 426 26.20 1.51 14.28
C LEU A 426 25.90 1.81 12.81
N THR A 427 25.85 0.78 11.96
CA THR A 427 25.45 0.89 10.55
C THR A 427 24.05 1.46 10.41
N PHE A 428 23.12 1.03 11.27
CA PHE A 428 21.77 1.55 11.29
C PHE A 428 21.73 3.01 11.74
N ILE A 429 22.48 3.39 12.78
CA ILE A 429 22.56 4.79 13.24
C ILE A 429 23.17 5.68 12.16
N LYS A 430 24.27 5.22 11.53
CA LYS A 430 24.90 5.92 10.41
C LYS A 430 23.93 6.11 9.26
N TYR A 431 23.14 5.10 8.93
CA TYR A 431 22.11 5.19 7.91
C TYR A 431 21.11 6.29 8.24
N LEU A 432 20.60 6.34 9.47
CA LEU A 432 19.65 7.38 9.86
C LEU A 432 20.26 8.78 9.79
N ILE A 433 21.54 8.94 10.15
CA ILE A 433 22.25 10.22 10.10
C ILE A 433 22.51 10.65 8.65
N ASP A 434 23.09 9.77 7.83
CA ASP A 434 23.50 10.11 6.46
C ASP A 434 22.32 10.45 5.54
N TYR A 435 21.16 9.83 5.79
CA TYR A 435 19.92 10.05 5.03
C TYR A 435 18.95 11.03 5.70
N ASN A 436 19.39 11.78 6.73
CA ASN A 436 18.60 12.78 7.44
C ASN A 436 17.25 12.26 7.97
N LEU A 437 17.22 11.01 8.45
CA LEU A 437 16.03 10.38 9.03
C LEU A 437 15.87 10.79 10.50
N HIS A 438 15.67 12.10 10.72
CA HIS A 438 15.62 12.70 12.06
C HIS A 438 14.54 12.08 12.96
N GLN A 439 13.38 11.73 12.40
CA GLN A 439 12.32 11.09 13.16
C GLN A 439 12.76 9.75 13.77
N GLY A 440 13.53 8.94 13.02
CA GLY A 440 14.06 7.67 13.52
C GLY A 440 15.03 7.88 14.69
N LEU A 441 15.91 8.88 14.59
CA LEU A 441 16.87 9.24 15.64
C LEU A 441 16.17 9.82 16.88
N TYR A 442 15.14 10.65 16.72
CA TYR A 442 14.33 11.14 17.83
C TYR A 442 13.53 10.03 18.51
N ASN A 443 12.96 9.12 17.74
CA ASN A 443 12.28 7.95 18.31
C ASN A 443 13.27 7.09 19.11
N MET A 444 14.48 6.84 18.58
CA MET A 444 15.52 6.10 19.28
C MET A 444 15.91 6.77 20.60
N THR A 445 16.27 8.05 20.58
CA THR A 445 16.69 8.78 21.79
C THR A 445 15.55 8.90 22.81
N SER A 446 14.30 9.10 22.37
CA SER A 446 13.15 9.15 23.27
C SER A 446 12.87 7.83 23.98
N ILE A 447 13.19 6.68 23.36
CA ILE A 447 12.85 5.36 23.91
C ILE A 447 14.02 4.75 24.64
N LEU A 448 15.21 4.74 24.02
CA LEU A 448 16.42 4.17 24.58
C LEU A 448 17.01 5.08 25.65
N GLY A 449 16.86 6.40 25.49
CA GLY A 449 17.62 7.45 26.16
C GLY A 449 18.68 8.02 25.22
N ASN A 450 19.33 9.12 25.61
CA ASN A 450 20.46 9.66 24.83
C ASN A 450 21.70 8.75 24.95
N GLU A 451 21.79 7.94 26.02
CA GLU A 451 22.88 6.99 26.23
C GLU A 451 22.44 5.54 26.02
N PHE A 452 23.16 4.80 25.18
CA PHE A 452 22.91 3.38 24.95
C PHE A 452 24.14 2.70 24.33
N PHE A 453 24.14 1.36 24.32
CA PHE A 453 25.24 0.58 23.74
C PHE A 453 25.06 0.37 22.23
N VAL A 454 26.16 0.44 21.50
CA VAL A 454 26.26 0.17 20.07
C VAL A 454 27.36 -0.83 19.74
N ILE A 455 27.22 -1.55 18.64
CA ILE A 455 28.28 -2.37 18.04
C ILE A 455 28.76 -1.73 16.74
N ASN A 456 30.08 -1.69 16.56
CA ASN A 456 30.70 -1.22 15.32
C ASN A 456 30.66 -2.33 14.25
N ASP A 457 29.46 -2.59 13.74
CA ASP A 457 29.19 -3.56 12.67
C ASP A 457 29.65 -3.08 11.28
N LEU A 458 30.02 -1.81 11.13
CA LEU A 458 30.68 -1.27 9.92
C LEU A 458 32.02 -1.95 9.66
N GLU A 459 32.75 -2.30 10.73
CA GLU A 459 34.05 -2.97 10.70
C GLU A 459 33.98 -4.43 11.19
N GLY A 460 32.79 -4.97 11.41
CA GLY A 460 32.60 -6.33 11.92
C GLY A 460 33.05 -6.52 13.37
N ARG A 461 33.13 -5.45 14.17
CA ARG A 461 33.43 -5.52 15.60
C ARG A 461 32.17 -5.88 16.38
N SER A 462 32.28 -6.86 17.26
CA SER A 462 31.17 -7.33 18.12
C SER A 462 31.18 -6.72 19.53
N ARG A 463 32.24 -5.97 19.88
CA ARG A 463 32.37 -5.35 21.20
C ARG A 463 31.35 -4.23 21.38
N PRO A 464 30.47 -4.29 22.39
CA PRO A 464 29.54 -3.20 22.70
C PRO A 464 30.29 -1.99 23.26
N ILE A 465 29.92 -0.80 22.79
CA ILE A 465 30.50 0.48 23.20
C ILE A 465 29.33 1.38 23.61
N LYS A 466 29.41 2.02 24.77
CA LYS A 466 28.39 2.98 25.21
C LYS A 466 28.65 4.32 24.53
N ILE A 467 27.60 4.85 23.91
CA ILE A 467 27.63 6.15 23.26
C ILE A 467 26.57 7.08 23.82
N VAL A 468 26.75 8.38 23.60
CA VAL A 468 25.73 9.41 23.73
C VAL A 468 25.42 9.96 22.35
N LEU A 469 24.13 9.97 21.99
CA LEU A 469 23.63 10.52 20.73
C LEU A 469 22.84 11.80 21.04
N ASP A 470 23.42 12.95 20.69
CA ASP A 470 22.85 14.26 21.02
C ASP A 470 22.53 15.10 19.80
N ASN A 471 21.45 15.88 19.93
CA ASN A 471 21.01 16.90 18.99
C ASN A 471 20.33 18.04 19.75
N ASN A 472 21.11 19.02 20.18
CA ASN A 472 20.67 20.13 21.03
C ASN A 472 21.25 21.47 20.52
N GLU A 473 21.01 22.54 21.27
CA GLU A 473 21.50 23.88 20.93
C GLU A 473 23.04 23.95 20.88
N GLU A 474 23.73 23.24 21.78
CA GLU A 474 25.19 23.14 21.82
C GLU A 474 25.76 22.46 20.56
N THR A 475 25.05 21.48 20.01
CA THR A 475 25.42 20.83 18.74
C THR A 475 24.93 21.59 17.50
N LYS A 476 24.33 22.77 17.68
CA LYS A 476 23.68 23.56 16.60
C LYS A 476 22.64 22.74 15.83
N PHE A 477 21.87 21.94 16.57
CA PHE A 477 20.85 21.04 16.05
C PHE A 477 21.37 20.03 15.02
N ARG A 478 22.62 19.58 15.19
CA ARG A 478 23.22 18.49 14.39
C ARG A 478 23.44 17.26 15.26
N TRP A 479 23.14 16.09 14.71
CA TRP A 479 23.41 14.82 15.38
C TRP A 479 24.91 14.62 15.57
N LYS A 480 25.31 14.45 16.84
CA LYS A 480 26.67 14.11 17.24
C LYS A 480 26.68 12.81 18.03
N ILE A 481 27.75 12.04 17.87
CA ILE A 481 28.00 10.81 18.63
C ILE A 481 29.20 11.05 19.54
N TRP A 482 29.05 10.70 20.81
CA TRP A 482 30.12 10.72 21.79
C TRP A 482 30.36 9.32 22.33
N VAL A 483 31.62 8.91 22.46
CA VAL A 483 31.99 7.66 23.13
C VAL A 483 32.19 7.94 24.62
N THR A 484 31.47 7.22 25.48
CA THR A 484 31.50 7.41 26.94
C THR A 484 31.91 6.19 27.75
N GLN A 485 31.86 4.98 27.18
CA GLN A 485 32.35 3.78 27.85
C GLN A 485 32.72 2.70 26.85
N THR A 486 33.81 1.99 27.13
CA THR A 486 34.26 0.78 26.43
C THR A 486 34.34 -0.35 27.46
N GLU A 487 33.65 -1.47 27.24
CA GLU A 487 33.73 -2.64 28.13
C GLU A 487 34.82 -3.61 27.72
#